data_AF-A0A3D3PKM7-F1
#
_entry.id   AF-A0A3D3PKM7-F1
#
_cell.length_a   1.000
_cell.length_b   1.000
_cell.length_c   1.000
_cell.angle_alpha   90.00
_cell.angle_beta   90.00
_cell.angle_gamma   90.00
#
_symmetry.space_group_name_H-M   'P 1'
#
loop_
_entity.id
_entity.type
_entity.pdbx_description
1 polymer ?
#
loop_
_entity_poly.entity_id
_entity_poly.type
_entity_poly.pdbx_seq_one_letter_code
_entity_poly.pdbx_strand_id
1 'polypeptide(L)'
;MKRFVAITFAVMTAACVLPASDARPLKLKHVSYLADADDTFLALRDAARSDDAVKAEQLAARLVNYPIPSYVDYYRLKSHLDDASDQEIRDFLARYDGSAIGDRMRDDWLLELGQRGDWANFDQQYPLFALNDDTELKCYALMSRAIKGQDVARDARALLIAPKKYGDGCVSLITTLSQDGQFTKDDAWAQIRLAADSNESDIARRIGEAIDVQDGALLQAIDHPDQVLDHRARGFRKTHELFIVALGRSANKDLAPALAALDLAVSLNARQRALAWAQIALQASLKLAPEAADYWRNAAGAPLSNEAHQWKVRAALREGDWKLVRSAVEEMPQPLRNDPAWVYWLGRALNAEGRQEDALVLFNSIADQANFYGQLALEELGKKITIPARALPATPEEIAPMAENEGFRRALKFFALDLRFEGYREWNWELRKMTERQHLAAAEFARQSNVLDRMVNTSDRTRIEVDFTQRFPSPHDDLMQPATQALGLDKAWVYGLIRQESRFVTNAHSAVGASG
;
A
#
# COMPACT_ATOMS: atom_id res chain seq x y z
N MET A 1 -39.21 -2.37 -66.41
CA MET A 1 -38.90 -0.94 -66.55
C MET A 1 -40.18 -0.15 -66.74
N LYS A 2 -40.20 1.08 -66.19
CA LYS A 2 -41.22 2.15 -66.28
C LYS A 2 -42.29 2.16 -65.18
N ARG A 3 -42.10 3.17 -64.32
CA ARG A 3 -42.93 3.70 -63.24
C ARG A 3 -44.27 4.21 -63.79
N PHE A 4 -45.32 4.17 -62.97
CA PHE A 4 -46.33 5.23 -62.95
C PHE A 4 -46.80 5.51 -61.52
N VAL A 5 -46.93 6.81 -61.26
CA VAL A 5 -47.39 7.48 -60.05
C VAL A 5 -48.92 7.46 -60.03
N ALA A 6 -49.53 7.29 -58.85
CA ALA A 6 -50.87 7.80 -58.58
C ALA A 6 -51.05 8.05 -57.07
N ILE A 7 -51.30 9.31 -56.72
CA ILE A 7 -51.80 9.79 -55.43
C ILE A 7 -53.21 10.31 -55.70
N THR A 8 -54.25 9.90 -54.96
CA THR A 8 -55.12 10.78 -54.15
C THR A 8 -56.21 9.98 -53.40
N PHE A 9 -56.30 10.23 -52.08
CA PHE A 9 -57.46 10.47 -51.20
C PHE A 9 -58.84 9.86 -51.52
N ALA A 10 -59.74 9.52 -50.59
CA ALA A 10 -59.81 9.29 -49.14
C ALA A 10 -61.29 9.03 -48.84
N VAL A 11 -61.66 8.06 -47.98
CA VAL A 11 -62.98 8.02 -47.32
C VAL A 11 -62.83 7.50 -45.88
N MET A 12 -63.18 8.37 -44.93
CA MET A 12 -63.46 8.20 -43.49
C MET A 12 -64.73 7.34 -43.27
N THR A 13 -65.12 6.76 -42.13
CA THR A 13 -64.67 6.52 -40.74
C THR A 13 -65.76 5.64 -40.11
N ALA A 14 -65.44 4.82 -39.10
CA ALA A 14 -66.27 4.65 -37.89
C ALA A 14 -65.53 3.73 -36.90
N ALA A 15 -65.06 4.30 -35.78
CA ALA A 15 -64.66 3.52 -34.60
C ALA A 15 -65.00 4.31 -33.33
N CYS A 16 -65.68 3.62 -32.42
CA CYS A 16 -66.20 4.13 -31.15
C CYS A 16 -65.08 4.58 -30.20
N VAL A 17 -65.34 5.67 -29.47
CA VAL A 17 -64.49 6.18 -28.39
C VAL A 17 -65.03 5.68 -27.04
N LEU A 18 -64.17 5.04 -26.24
CA LEU A 18 -64.33 4.89 -24.79
C LEU A 18 -63.35 5.85 -24.09
N PRO A 19 -63.69 6.42 -22.91
CA PRO A 19 -62.84 7.40 -22.25
C PRO A 19 -61.66 6.71 -21.54
N ALA A 20 -60.45 7.14 -21.87
CA ALA A 20 -59.25 6.78 -21.12
C ALA A 20 -59.17 7.64 -19.84
N SER A 21 -59.05 6.98 -18.70
CA SER A 21 -58.73 7.60 -17.42
C SER A 21 -57.28 8.07 -17.43
N ASP A 22 -57.04 9.38 -17.33
CA ASP A 22 -55.71 9.97 -17.18
C ASP A 22 -55.10 9.60 -15.81
N ALA A 23 -54.33 8.53 -15.76
CA ALA A 23 -53.39 8.28 -14.67
C ALA A 23 -52.09 9.07 -14.94
N ARG A 24 -51.94 10.23 -14.28
CA ARG A 24 -50.66 10.95 -14.27
C ARG A 24 -49.59 10.11 -13.57
N PRO A 25 -48.41 9.87 -14.18
CA PRO A 25 -47.31 9.23 -13.49
C PRO A 25 -46.75 10.17 -12.41
N LEU A 26 -46.70 9.69 -11.16
CA LEU A 26 -45.92 10.31 -10.09
C LEU A 26 -44.44 10.28 -10.49
N LYS A 27 -43.89 11.42 -10.89
CA LYS A 27 -42.43 11.59 -11.06
C LYS A 27 -41.77 11.39 -9.69
N LEU A 28 -40.93 10.36 -9.57
CA LEU A 28 -40.04 10.13 -8.43
C LEU A 28 -39.16 11.36 -8.17
N LYS A 29 -39.53 12.19 -7.19
CA LYS A 29 -38.69 13.29 -6.70
C LYS A 29 -37.47 12.79 -5.88
N HIS A 30 -37.53 11.57 -5.35
CA HIS A 30 -36.47 11.01 -4.49
C HIS A 30 -35.14 10.74 -5.21
N VAL A 31 -35.17 10.27 -6.46
CA VAL A 31 -33.95 9.93 -7.21
C VAL A 31 -33.18 11.20 -7.62
N SER A 32 -33.90 12.27 -7.99
CA SER A 32 -33.29 13.55 -8.37
C SER A 32 -32.69 14.31 -7.20
N TYR A 33 -33.28 14.22 -6.00
CA TYR A 33 -32.76 14.89 -4.80
C TYR A 33 -31.49 14.23 -4.28
N LEU A 34 -31.40 12.90 -4.33
CA LEU A 34 -30.20 12.17 -3.92
C LEU A 34 -29.03 12.38 -4.87
N ALA A 35 -29.27 12.50 -6.18
CA ALA A 35 -28.22 12.84 -7.15
C ALA A 35 -27.62 14.24 -6.88
N ASP A 36 -28.46 15.26 -6.62
CA ASP A 36 -28.00 16.61 -6.25
C ASP A 36 -27.26 16.65 -4.90
N ALA A 37 -27.71 15.83 -3.93
CA ALA A 37 -27.03 15.70 -2.64
C ALA A 37 -25.68 14.96 -2.77
N ASP A 38 -25.58 13.95 -3.64
CA ASP A 38 -24.34 13.23 -3.92
C ASP A 38 -23.31 14.13 -4.60
N ASP A 39 -23.72 14.92 -5.60
CA ASP A 39 -22.85 15.90 -6.24
C ASP A 39 -22.39 16.97 -5.24
N THR A 40 -23.27 17.41 -4.35
CA THR A 40 -22.93 18.36 -3.27
C THR A 40 -21.93 17.75 -2.28
N PHE A 41 -22.08 16.47 -1.93
CA PHE A 41 -21.15 15.74 -1.06
C PHE A 41 -19.77 15.56 -1.71
N LEU A 42 -19.72 15.26 -3.00
CA LEU A 42 -18.45 15.18 -3.75
C LEU A 42 -17.76 16.56 -3.80
N ALA A 43 -18.53 17.64 -4.04
CA ALA A 43 -18.00 18.99 -4.01
C ALA A 43 -17.49 19.41 -2.62
N LEU A 44 -18.13 18.94 -1.54
CA LEU A 44 -17.67 19.17 -0.17
C LEU A 44 -16.32 18.47 0.07
N ARG A 45 -16.17 17.22 -0.39
CA ARG A 45 -14.90 16.51 -0.32
C ARG A 45 -13.78 17.27 -1.04
N ASP A 46 -14.06 17.79 -2.23
CA ASP A 46 -13.06 18.53 -3.02
C ASP A 46 -12.71 19.89 -2.39
N ALA A 47 -13.69 20.57 -1.78
CA ALA A 47 -13.43 21.79 -1.00
C ALA A 47 -12.54 21.50 0.22
N ALA A 48 -12.80 20.40 0.94
CA ALA A 48 -12.00 19.98 2.09
C ALA A 48 -10.57 19.56 1.71
N ARG A 49 -10.35 19.02 0.51
CA ARG A 49 -9.00 18.70 -0.01
C ARG A 49 -8.21 19.93 -0.46
N SER A 50 -8.90 21.04 -0.68
CA SER A 50 -8.30 22.30 -1.14
C SER A 50 -8.27 23.35 -0.02
N ASP A 51 -8.54 22.93 1.23
CA ASP A 51 -8.63 23.78 2.43
C ASP A 51 -9.55 25.00 2.27
N ASP A 52 -10.62 24.87 1.45
CA ASP A 52 -11.63 25.92 1.25
C ASP A 52 -12.73 25.82 2.30
N ALA A 53 -12.42 26.31 3.51
CA ALA A 53 -13.30 26.25 4.67
C ALA A 53 -14.66 26.93 4.45
N VAL A 54 -14.68 28.07 3.76
CA VAL A 54 -15.90 28.84 3.49
C VAL A 54 -16.84 28.03 2.59
N LYS A 55 -16.31 27.45 1.51
CA LYS A 55 -17.11 26.62 0.61
C LYS A 55 -17.53 25.30 1.28
N ALA A 56 -16.66 24.69 2.06
CA ALA A 56 -16.96 23.47 2.81
C ALA A 56 -18.15 23.70 3.77
N GLU A 57 -18.15 24.80 4.53
CA GLU A 57 -19.26 25.19 5.41
C GLU A 57 -20.59 25.33 4.64
N GLN A 58 -20.57 26.06 3.52
CA GLN A 58 -21.77 26.28 2.70
C GLN A 58 -22.34 24.99 2.12
N LEU A 59 -21.47 24.08 1.67
CA LEU A 59 -21.89 22.79 1.13
C LEU A 59 -22.38 21.85 2.23
N ALA A 60 -21.71 21.80 3.38
CA ALA A 60 -22.13 20.99 4.53
C ALA A 60 -23.53 21.41 5.04
N ALA A 61 -23.83 22.72 5.07
CA ALA A 61 -25.14 23.24 5.46
C ALA A 61 -26.30 22.76 4.55
N ARG A 62 -26.01 22.31 3.32
CA ARG A 62 -27.00 21.73 2.39
C ARG A 62 -27.21 20.21 2.59
N LEU A 63 -26.36 19.58 3.40
CA LEU A 63 -26.28 18.12 3.57
C LEU A 63 -26.80 17.64 4.94
N VAL A 64 -27.67 18.42 5.59
CA VAL A 64 -28.19 18.13 6.95
C VAL A 64 -28.82 16.72 7.08
N ASN A 65 -29.46 16.23 6.02
CA ASN A 65 -30.11 14.91 5.99
C ASN A 65 -29.33 13.89 5.13
N TYR A 66 -28.04 14.12 4.89
CA TYR A 66 -27.24 13.23 4.05
C TYR A 66 -27.04 11.87 4.74
N PRO A 67 -27.07 10.74 4.00
CA PRO A 67 -26.98 9.40 4.61
C PRO A 67 -25.67 9.10 5.35
N ILE A 68 -24.61 9.87 5.12
CA ILE A 68 -23.32 9.73 5.78
C ILE A 68 -22.95 11.03 6.51
N PRO A 69 -23.67 11.40 7.58
CA PRO A 69 -23.42 12.68 8.26
C PRO A 69 -22.01 12.75 8.85
N SER A 70 -21.42 11.61 9.21
CA SER A 70 -20.07 11.55 9.77
C SER A 70 -18.97 12.02 8.83
N TYR A 71 -19.14 11.82 7.52
CA TYR A 71 -18.20 12.32 6.53
C TYR A 71 -18.48 13.76 6.11
N VAL A 72 -19.73 14.22 6.23
CA VAL A 72 -20.07 15.65 6.08
C VAL A 72 -19.35 16.45 7.16
N ASP A 73 -19.48 16.02 8.42
CA ASP A 73 -18.81 16.64 9.56
C ASP A 73 -17.29 16.54 9.43
N TYR A 74 -16.76 15.40 8.98
CA TYR A 74 -15.32 15.22 8.77
C TYR A 74 -14.77 16.18 7.71
N TYR A 75 -15.38 16.26 6.53
CA TYR A 75 -14.89 17.13 5.46
C TYR A 75 -15.03 18.60 5.82
N ARG A 76 -16.10 18.98 6.54
CA ARG A 76 -16.26 20.32 7.09
C ARG A 76 -15.11 20.66 8.04
N LEU A 77 -14.83 19.82 9.03
CA LEU A 77 -13.76 20.07 10.00
C LEU A 77 -12.37 19.99 9.36
N LYS A 78 -12.14 19.02 8.46
CA LYS A 78 -10.84 18.82 7.81
C LYS A 78 -10.40 20.03 6.99
N SER A 79 -11.35 20.77 6.39
CA SER A 79 -11.07 21.97 5.58
C SER A 79 -10.41 23.13 6.33
N HIS A 80 -10.39 23.10 7.67
CA HIS A 80 -9.78 24.12 8.52
C HIS A 80 -9.11 23.49 9.75
N LEU A 81 -8.63 22.25 9.62
CA LEU A 81 -8.10 21.48 10.75
C LEU A 81 -6.98 22.22 11.49
N ASP A 82 -6.13 22.92 10.74
CA ASP A 82 -4.96 23.66 11.25
C ASP A 82 -5.36 24.80 12.20
N ASP A 83 -6.54 25.39 11.97
CA ASP A 83 -7.11 26.49 12.79
C ASP A 83 -8.15 26.00 13.81
N ALA A 84 -8.57 24.73 13.72
CA ALA A 84 -9.61 24.17 14.57
C ALA A 84 -9.15 24.08 16.03
N SER A 85 -10.06 24.35 16.96
CA SER A 85 -9.74 24.21 18.39
C SER A 85 -9.65 22.74 18.78
N ASP A 86 -8.77 22.40 19.72
CA ASP A 86 -8.70 21.03 20.25
C ASP A 86 -10.06 20.54 20.79
N GLN A 87 -10.91 21.44 21.31
CA GLN A 87 -12.23 21.08 21.81
C GLN A 87 -13.16 20.65 20.68
N GLU A 88 -13.14 21.35 19.55
CA GLU A 88 -13.93 21.00 18.37
C GLU A 88 -13.56 19.62 17.83
N ILE A 89 -12.26 19.32 17.76
CA ILE A 89 -11.78 18.00 17.35
C ILE A 89 -12.17 16.94 18.37
N ARG A 90 -12.04 17.22 19.68
CA ARG A 90 -12.52 16.30 20.74
C ARG A 90 -14.02 16.04 20.66
N ASP A 91 -14.82 17.04 20.36
CA ASP A 91 -16.27 16.90 20.18
C ASP A 91 -16.60 16.01 18.97
N PHE A 92 -15.87 16.16 17.87
CA PHE A 92 -15.96 15.27 16.72
C PHE A 92 -15.59 13.82 17.10
N LEU A 93 -14.46 13.63 17.77
CA LEU A 93 -13.98 12.31 18.18
C LEU A 93 -14.93 11.63 19.17
N ALA A 94 -15.55 12.38 20.07
CA ALA A 94 -16.55 11.87 21.01
C ALA A 94 -17.85 11.47 20.28
N ARG A 95 -18.29 12.25 19.29
CA ARG A 95 -19.48 11.96 18.48
C ARG A 95 -19.31 10.69 17.63
N TYR A 96 -18.11 10.46 17.13
CA TYR A 96 -17.79 9.35 16.21
C TYR A 96 -16.85 8.32 16.82
N ASP A 97 -16.87 8.17 18.15
CA ASP A 97 -16.03 7.20 18.83
C ASP A 97 -16.29 5.77 18.35
N GLY A 98 -15.22 4.98 18.22
CA GLY A 98 -15.28 3.62 17.72
C GLY A 98 -15.63 3.46 16.22
N SER A 99 -15.69 4.54 15.45
CA SER A 99 -15.90 4.53 13.99
C SER A 99 -14.61 4.74 13.20
N ALA A 100 -14.60 4.31 11.92
CA ALA A 100 -13.44 4.46 11.04
C ALA A 100 -13.09 5.93 10.77
N ILE A 101 -14.11 6.80 10.67
CA ILE A 101 -13.92 8.22 10.44
C ILE A 101 -13.44 8.97 11.69
N GLY A 102 -13.85 8.52 12.88
CA GLY A 102 -13.29 8.99 14.14
C GLY A 102 -11.79 8.68 14.22
N ASP A 103 -11.40 7.46 13.85
CA ASP A 103 -9.98 7.07 13.82
C ASP A 103 -9.18 7.85 12.77
N ARG A 104 -9.79 8.12 11.60
CA ARG A 104 -9.19 8.95 10.56
C ARG A 104 -8.98 10.41 11.00
N MET A 105 -9.95 11.00 11.68
CA MET A 105 -9.77 12.35 12.25
C MET A 105 -8.70 12.35 13.33
N ARG A 106 -8.61 11.29 14.13
CA ARG A 106 -7.56 11.17 15.15
C ARG A 106 -6.17 11.09 14.53
N ASP A 107 -6.02 10.33 13.44
CA ASP A 107 -4.81 10.27 12.64
C ASP A 107 -4.41 11.67 12.12
N ASP A 108 -5.34 12.38 11.46
CA ASP A 108 -5.10 13.75 10.98
C ASP A 108 -4.71 14.71 12.11
N TRP A 109 -5.41 14.67 13.25
CA TRP A 109 -5.10 15.53 14.39
C TRP A 109 -3.77 15.18 15.05
N LEU A 110 -3.41 13.89 15.13
CA LEU A 110 -2.13 13.47 15.66
C LEU A 110 -0.95 13.98 14.82
N LEU A 111 -1.12 14.11 13.50
CA LEU A 111 -0.11 14.71 12.63
C LEU A 111 0.09 16.18 12.99
N GLU A 112 -0.98 16.95 13.15
CA GLU A 112 -0.93 18.36 13.61
C GLU A 112 -0.27 18.50 14.99
N LEU A 113 -0.68 17.65 15.93
CA LEU A 113 -0.12 17.62 17.29
C LEU A 113 1.38 17.31 17.28
N GLY A 114 1.80 16.36 16.46
CA GLY A 114 3.20 15.99 16.29
C GLY A 114 4.02 17.11 15.66
N GLN A 115 3.49 17.76 14.61
CA GLN A 115 4.15 18.85 13.91
C GLN A 115 4.38 20.07 14.80
N ARG A 116 3.40 20.43 15.64
CA ARG A 116 3.52 21.56 16.58
C ARG A 116 4.20 21.20 17.92
N GLY A 117 4.58 19.94 18.12
CA GLY A 117 5.25 19.44 19.32
C GLY A 117 4.37 19.40 20.58
N ASP A 118 3.05 19.28 20.42
CA ASP A 118 2.10 19.20 21.53
C ASP A 118 2.05 17.77 22.10
N TRP A 119 3.14 17.40 22.79
CA TRP A 119 3.33 16.05 23.33
C TRP A 119 2.33 15.67 24.43
N ALA A 120 1.69 16.64 25.07
CA ALA A 120 0.71 16.37 26.12
C ALA A 120 -0.58 15.82 25.52
N ASN A 121 -1.12 16.51 24.50
CA ASN A 121 -2.29 16.02 23.77
C ASN A 121 -1.92 14.80 22.91
N PHE A 122 -0.76 14.81 22.23
CA PHE A 122 -0.33 13.69 21.37
C PHE A 122 -0.30 12.38 22.14
N ASP A 123 0.38 12.33 23.29
CA ASP A 123 0.52 11.10 24.08
C ASP A 123 -0.81 10.63 24.70
N GLN A 124 -1.77 11.54 24.90
CA GLN A 124 -3.11 11.17 25.34
C GLN A 124 -3.91 10.51 24.20
N GLN A 125 -3.77 11.03 22.98
CA GLN A 125 -4.60 10.61 21.84
C GLN A 125 -3.99 9.44 21.06
N TYR A 126 -2.67 9.33 20.98
CA TYR A 126 -1.98 8.30 20.19
C TYR A 126 -2.37 6.87 20.59
N PRO A 127 -2.49 6.51 21.89
CA PRO A 127 -2.96 5.18 22.29
C PRO A 127 -4.40 4.86 21.85
N LEU A 128 -5.20 5.88 21.51
CA LEU A 128 -6.58 5.74 21.03
C LEU A 128 -6.65 5.61 19.50
N PHE A 129 -5.53 5.79 18.78
CA PHE A 129 -5.44 5.55 17.34
C PHE A 129 -5.42 4.05 17.07
N ALA A 130 -6.55 3.53 16.59
CA ALA A 130 -6.85 2.12 16.58
C ALA A 130 -6.23 1.39 15.39
N LEU A 131 -6.03 2.05 14.25
CA LEU A 131 -5.35 1.43 13.09
C LEU A 131 -3.84 1.34 13.28
N ASN A 132 -3.21 2.35 13.90
CA ASN A 132 -1.77 2.38 14.16
C ASN A 132 -0.95 1.99 12.91
N ASP A 133 -1.35 2.48 11.74
CA ASP A 133 -0.79 2.13 10.43
C ASP A 133 -0.02 3.29 9.77
N ASP A 134 -0.11 4.49 10.31
CA ASP A 134 0.69 5.65 9.90
C ASP A 134 2.13 5.58 10.45
N THR A 135 3.11 5.70 9.56
CA THR A 135 4.55 5.65 9.91
C THR A 135 5.03 6.95 10.54
N GLU A 136 4.51 8.09 10.08
CA GLU A 136 4.88 9.42 10.57
C GLU A 136 4.43 9.59 12.03
N LEU A 137 3.22 9.14 12.36
CA LEU A 137 2.74 9.13 13.75
C LEU A 137 3.58 8.24 14.66
N LYS A 138 4.04 7.08 14.18
CA LYS A 138 4.97 6.23 14.94
C LYS A 138 6.30 6.95 15.17
N CYS A 139 6.77 7.73 14.20
CA CYS A 139 7.96 8.53 14.36
C CYS A 139 7.77 9.65 15.39
N TYR A 140 6.64 10.36 15.37
CA TYR A 140 6.29 11.34 16.41
C TYR A 140 6.17 10.71 17.81
N ALA A 141 5.60 9.51 17.92
CA ALA A 141 5.53 8.78 19.20
C ALA A 141 6.92 8.43 19.74
N LEU A 142 7.86 8.01 18.88
CA LEU A 142 9.25 7.79 19.28
C LEU A 142 9.95 9.11 19.63
N MET A 143 9.64 10.20 18.94
CA MET A 143 10.20 11.53 19.19
C MET A 143 9.76 12.07 20.56
N SER A 144 8.47 11.95 20.89
CA SER A 144 7.91 12.27 22.22
C SER A 144 8.67 11.53 23.33
N ARG A 145 8.89 10.22 23.15
CA ARG A 145 9.64 9.37 24.10
C ARG A 145 11.11 9.81 24.22
N ALA A 146 11.76 10.13 23.11
CA ALA A 146 13.15 10.58 23.09
C ALA A 146 13.35 11.90 23.86
N ILE A 147 12.48 12.89 23.60
CA ILE A 147 12.49 14.20 24.27
C ILE A 147 12.27 14.04 25.79
N LYS A 148 11.55 12.99 26.21
CA LYS A 148 11.35 12.62 27.62
C LYS A 148 12.50 11.79 28.22
N GLY A 149 13.63 11.67 27.51
CA GLY A 149 14.86 11.03 27.97
C GLY A 149 14.90 9.51 27.80
N GLN A 150 13.98 8.91 27.03
CA GLN A 150 14.04 7.47 26.73
C GLN A 150 14.97 7.19 25.56
N ASP A 151 15.77 6.12 25.66
CA ASP A 151 16.50 5.58 24.51
C ASP A 151 15.52 4.82 23.60
N VAL A 152 15.34 5.34 22.39
CA VAL A 152 14.47 4.79 21.34
C VAL A 152 15.26 4.40 20.08
N ALA A 153 16.59 4.42 20.12
CA ALA A 153 17.41 4.26 18.93
C ALA A 153 17.18 2.92 18.21
N ARG A 154 16.92 1.84 18.97
CA ARG A 154 16.60 0.52 18.40
C ARG A 154 15.25 0.53 17.68
N ASP A 155 14.22 1.07 18.33
CA ASP A 155 12.86 1.14 17.79
C ASP A 155 12.84 2.00 16.52
N ALA A 156 13.55 3.14 16.54
CA ALA A 156 13.68 4.02 15.39
C ALA A 156 14.36 3.34 14.19
N ARG A 157 15.45 2.59 14.39
CA ARG A 157 16.09 1.82 13.30
C ARG A 157 15.18 0.74 12.71
N ALA A 158 14.32 0.13 13.53
CA ALA A 158 13.36 -0.86 13.06
C ALA A 158 12.20 -0.23 12.26
N LEU A 159 11.80 0.99 12.61
CA LEU A 159 10.74 1.74 11.93
C LEU A 159 11.21 2.39 10.62
N LEU A 160 12.42 2.96 10.62
CA LEU A 160 13.00 3.74 9.52
C LEU A 160 13.60 2.83 8.44
N ILE A 161 12.70 2.17 7.69
CA ILE A 161 13.05 1.22 6.61
C ILE A 161 12.42 1.56 5.25
N ALA A 162 11.56 2.58 5.18
CA ALA A 162 10.78 2.92 3.98
C ALA A 162 10.65 4.45 3.82
N PRO A 163 11.63 5.14 3.21
CA PRO A 163 11.69 6.60 3.12
C PRO A 163 10.44 7.25 2.53
N LYS A 164 9.78 6.59 1.58
CA LYS A 164 8.52 7.05 0.99
C LYS A 164 7.39 7.31 2.01
N LYS A 165 7.49 6.71 3.20
CA LYS A 165 6.51 6.86 4.29
C LYS A 165 7.00 7.78 5.42
N TYR A 166 8.10 8.49 5.24
CA TYR A 166 8.71 9.24 6.36
C TYR A 166 7.95 10.51 6.71
N GLY A 167 7.44 11.23 5.71
CA GLY A 167 6.84 12.53 5.94
C GLY A 167 7.77 13.46 6.74
N ASP A 168 7.19 14.39 7.48
CA ASP A 168 7.92 15.35 8.29
C ASP A 168 8.31 14.77 9.65
N GLY A 169 7.45 13.94 10.24
CA GLY A 169 7.65 13.34 11.54
C GLY A 169 8.84 12.40 11.62
N CYS A 170 9.11 11.58 10.60
CA CYS A 170 10.30 10.72 10.61
C CYS A 170 11.59 11.49 10.34
N VAL A 171 11.56 12.52 9.50
CA VAL A 171 12.72 13.43 9.32
C VAL A 171 13.02 14.15 10.64
N SER A 172 11.98 14.62 11.34
CA SER A 172 12.09 15.26 12.65
C SER A 172 12.62 14.31 13.72
N LEU A 173 12.19 13.04 13.72
CA LEU A 173 12.74 12.00 14.60
C LEU A 173 14.23 11.80 14.34
N ILE A 174 14.65 11.63 13.08
CA ILE A 174 16.06 11.43 12.72
C ILE A 174 16.91 12.61 13.20
N THR A 175 16.39 13.83 13.02
CA THR A 175 17.02 15.08 13.47
C THR A 175 17.19 15.08 14.99
N THR A 176 16.10 14.84 15.72
CA THR A 176 16.07 14.81 17.19
C THR A 176 17.05 13.77 17.74
N LEU A 177 17.00 12.54 17.24
CA LEU A 177 17.89 11.48 17.70
C LEU A 177 19.37 11.76 17.38
N SER A 178 19.66 12.46 16.29
CA SER A 178 21.03 12.86 15.93
C SER A 178 21.54 13.95 16.86
N GLN A 179 20.69 14.91 17.23
CA GLN A 179 21.01 16.00 18.17
C GLN A 179 21.21 15.48 19.59
N ASP A 180 20.37 14.54 20.03
CA ASP A 180 20.42 13.92 21.36
C ASP A 180 21.51 12.82 21.47
N GLY A 181 22.22 12.54 20.37
CA GLY A 181 23.31 11.56 20.32
C GLY A 181 22.88 10.09 20.33
N GLN A 182 21.57 9.80 20.27
CA GLN A 182 21.04 8.43 20.14
C GLN A 182 21.32 7.83 18.76
N PHE A 183 21.27 8.66 17.72
CA PHE A 183 21.71 8.32 16.38
C PHE A 183 23.14 8.80 16.16
N THR A 184 23.97 7.87 15.73
CA THR A 184 25.33 8.18 15.28
C THR A 184 25.27 8.84 13.90
N LYS A 185 26.37 9.47 13.49
CA LYS A 185 26.51 9.93 12.10
C LYS A 185 26.34 8.79 11.08
N ASP A 186 26.66 7.54 11.44
CA ASP A 186 26.45 6.40 10.54
C ASP A 186 24.96 6.12 10.32
N ASP A 187 24.14 6.30 11.36
CA ASP A 187 22.69 6.08 11.29
C ASP A 187 22.03 7.10 10.35
N ALA A 188 22.36 8.38 10.49
CA ALA A 188 21.83 9.42 9.62
C ALA A 188 22.25 9.21 8.16
N TRP A 189 23.53 8.88 7.90
CA TRP A 189 24.00 8.58 6.55
C TRP A 189 23.39 7.29 5.97
N ALA A 190 23.05 6.31 6.80
CA ALA A 190 22.30 5.14 6.35
C ALA A 190 20.90 5.52 5.85
N GLN A 191 20.22 6.45 6.53
CA GLN A 191 18.93 6.97 6.09
C GLN A 191 19.01 7.80 4.81
N ILE A 192 20.06 8.63 4.67
CA ILE A 192 20.32 9.38 3.43
C ILE A 192 20.52 8.44 2.23
N ARG A 193 21.37 7.42 2.37
CA ARG A 193 21.56 6.40 1.31
C ARG A 193 20.27 5.68 0.97
N LEU A 194 19.54 5.22 2.00
CA LEU A 194 18.27 4.53 1.81
C LEU A 194 17.26 5.39 1.03
N ALA A 195 17.15 6.68 1.35
CA ALA A 195 16.29 7.62 0.64
C ALA A 195 16.76 7.85 -0.81
N ALA A 196 18.06 8.04 -1.04
CA ALA A 196 18.63 8.21 -2.38
C ALA A 196 18.44 6.96 -3.28
N ASP A 197 18.59 5.76 -2.70
CA ASP A 197 18.35 4.47 -3.37
C ASP A 197 16.87 4.27 -3.70
N SER A 198 15.96 4.76 -2.85
CA SER A 198 14.50 4.67 -3.03
C SER A 198 13.93 5.75 -3.95
N ASN A 199 14.77 6.58 -4.58
CA ASN A 199 14.39 7.78 -5.35
C ASN A 199 13.62 8.85 -4.54
N GLU A 200 13.81 8.88 -3.22
CA GLU A 200 13.23 9.89 -2.32
C GLU A 200 14.27 11.00 -2.06
N SER A 201 14.71 11.67 -3.13
CA SER A 201 15.80 12.66 -3.09
C SER A 201 15.51 13.84 -2.15
N ASP A 202 14.25 14.26 -2.06
CA ASP A 202 13.85 15.33 -1.15
C ASP A 202 14.02 14.92 0.33
N ILE A 203 13.61 13.70 0.67
CA ILE A 203 13.81 13.15 2.02
C ILE A 203 15.32 13.03 2.32
N ALA A 204 16.12 12.56 1.36
CA ALA A 204 17.57 12.50 1.52
C ALA A 204 18.16 13.88 1.81
N ARG A 205 17.75 14.91 1.04
CA ARG A 205 18.17 16.32 1.21
C ARG A 205 17.83 16.83 2.60
N ARG A 206 16.58 16.68 3.03
CA ARG A 206 16.10 17.16 4.34
C ARG A 206 16.81 16.49 5.52
N ILE A 207 17.12 15.20 5.40
CA ILE A 207 17.95 14.50 6.41
C ILE A 207 19.39 15.04 6.39
N GLY A 208 19.94 15.33 5.20
CA GLY A 208 21.27 15.94 5.05
C GLY A 208 21.38 17.31 5.72
N GLU A 209 20.40 18.18 5.49
CA GLU A 209 20.25 19.48 6.15
C GLU A 209 20.28 19.35 7.68
N ALA A 210 19.52 18.38 8.21
CA ALA A 210 19.43 18.11 9.64
C ALA A 210 20.76 17.69 10.30
N ILE A 211 21.74 17.19 9.52
CA ILE A 211 23.05 16.78 10.02
C ILE A 211 24.22 17.65 9.51
N ASP A 212 23.92 18.87 9.07
CA ASP A 212 24.89 19.88 8.60
C ASP A 212 25.71 19.43 7.36
N VAL A 213 25.06 18.69 6.46
CA VAL A 213 25.58 18.44 5.11
C VAL A 213 25.11 19.58 4.21
N GLN A 214 25.95 20.62 4.04
CA GLN A 214 25.68 21.75 3.12
C GLN A 214 24.87 21.32 1.88
N ASP A 215 23.71 21.95 1.69
CA ASP A 215 22.60 21.50 0.83
C ASP A 215 23.04 21.15 -0.60
N GLY A 216 23.97 21.93 -1.16
CA GLY A 216 24.46 21.74 -2.52
C GLY A 216 25.26 20.45 -2.75
N ALA A 217 25.97 19.94 -1.74
CA ALA A 217 26.87 18.80 -1.92
C ALA A 217 26.12 17.47 -2.05
N LEU A 218 25.03 17.30 -1.28
CA LEU A 218 24.21 16.08 -1.36
C LEU A 218 23.38 16.07 -2.64
N LEU A 219 22.79 17.21 -3.02
CA LEU A 219 22.12 17.35 -4.31
C LEU A 219 23.06 17.06 -5.48
N GLN A 220 24.30 17.56 -5.43
CA GLN A 220 25.30 17.23 -6.45
C GLN A 220 25.59 15.73 -6.51
N ALA A 221 25.69 15.03 -5.38
CA ALA A 221 25.87 13.57 -5.37
C ALA A 221 24.67 12.81 -5.93
N ILE A 222 23.46 13.36 -5.79
CA ILE A 222 22.21 12.73 -6.25
C ILE A 222 21.94 12.98 -7.74
N ASP A 223 22.06 14.24 -8.16
CA ASP A 223 21.67 14.73 -9.49
C ASP A 223 22.83 14.78 -10.48
N HIS A 224 24.05 14.97 -9.97
CA HIS A 224 25.28 15.08 -10.77
C HIS A 224 26.39 14.14 -10.25
N PRO A 225 26.09 12.83 -10.10
CA PRO A 225 26.99 11.88 -9.44
C PRO A 225 28.37 11.81 -10.09
N ASP A 226 28.45 11.91 -11.43
CA ASP A 226 29.70 11.84 -12.20
C ASP A 226 30.73 12.89 -11.71
N GLN A 227 30.28 14.11 -11.39
CA GLN A 227 31.16 15.18 -10.89
C GLN A 227 31.72 14.84 -9.50
N VAL A 228 30.93 14.19 -8.66
CA VAL A 228 31.37 13.76 -7.32
C VAL A 228 32.35 12.59 -7.44
N LEU A 229 32.13 11.68 -8.38
CA LEU A 229 32.99 10.53 -8.63
C LEU A 229 34.39 10.93 -9.12
N ASP A 230 34.52 12.02 -9.88
CA ASP A 230 35.82 12.54 -10.34
C ASP A 230 36.78 12.92 -9.19
N HIS A 231 36.24 13.20 -8.00
CA HIS A 231 37.03 13.46 -6.80
C HIS A 231 37.61 12.20 -6.14
N ARG A 232 37.22 11.00 -6.59
CA ARG A 232 37.80 9.69 -6.20
C ARG A 232 37.85 9.46 -4.69
N ALA A 233 36.81 9.89 -3.99
CA ALA A 233 36.73 9.88 -2.52
C ALA A 233 37.94 10.55 -1.80
N ARG A 234 38.68 11.47 -2.44
CA ARG A 234 39.78 12.18 -1.78
C ARG A 234 39.23 13.13 -0.72
N GLY A 235 39.48 12.83 0.56
CA GLY A 235 39.08 13.70 1.65
C GLY A 235 38.83 12.93 2.94
N PHE A 236 37.83 13.37 3.68
CA PHE A 236 37.43 12.78 4.94
C PHE A 236 36.03 12.18 4.81
N ARG A 237 35.48 11.75 5.95
CA ARG A 237 34.18 11.10 6.08
C ARG A 237 33.09 11.67 5.17
N LYS A 238 32.81 12.98 5.23
CA LYS A 238 31.74 13.60 4.43
C LYS A 238 31.91 13.33 2.93
N THR A 239 33.12 13.50 2.40
CA THR A 239 33.42 13.22 0.99
C THR A 239 33.25 11.75 0.66
N HIS A 240 33.63 10.83 1.56
CA HIS A 240 33.44 9.40 1.35
C HIS A 240 31.96 9.03 1.29
N GLU A 241 31.13 9.58 2.17
CA GLU A 241 29.69 9.30 2.20
C GLU A 241 28.98 9.83 0.94
N LEU A 242 29.29 11.07 0.53
CA LEU A 242 28.79 11.65 -0.72
C LEU A 242 29.21 10.83 -1.94
N PHE A 243 30.47 10.37 -1.95
CA PHE A 243 30.98 9.49 -3.00
C PHE A 243 30.21 8.17 -3.06
N ILE A 244 29.90 7.55 -1.91
CA ILE A 244 29.10 6.31 -1.85
C ILE A 244 27.68 6.53 -2.38
N VAL A 245 27.03 7.63 -2.03
CA VAL A 245 25.71 8.00 -2.60
C VAL A 245 25.83 8.16 -4.12
N ALA A 246 26.84 8.90 -4.60
CA ALA A 246 27.07 9.13 -6.01
C ALA A 246 27.33 7.81 -6.79
N LEU A 247 27.99 6.83 -6.19
CA LEU A 247 28.18 5.50 -6.80
C LEU A 247 26.85 4.82 -7.10
N GLY A 248 25.92 4.79 -6.14
CA GLY A 248 24.59 4.20 -6.35
C GLY A 248 23.82 4.92 -7.46
N ARG A 249 23.85 6.25 -7.47
CA ARG A 249 23.17 7.07 -8.49
C ARG A 249 23.79 6.94 -9.88
N SER A 250 25.12 6.93 -9.96
CA SER A 250 25.84 6.63 -11.21
C SER A 250 25.51 5.22 -11.70
N ALA A 251 25.58 4.20 -10.83
CA ALA A 251 25.33 2.81 -11.16
C ALA A 251 23.88 2.57 -11.64
N ASN A 252 22.91 3.33 -11.13
CA ASN A 252 21.52 3.30 -11.62
C ASN A 252 21.44 3.72 -13.09
N LYS A 253 22.26 4.68 -13.52
CA LYS A 253 22.37 5.09 -14.94
C LYS A 253 23.21 4.08 -15.73
N ASP A 254 24.47 3.89 -15.33
CA ASP A 254 25.45 3.00 -15.95
C ASP A 254 26.44 2.47 -14.89
N LEU A 255 26.69 1.16 -14.89
CA LEU A 255 27.59 0.51 -13.94
C LEU A 255 29.07 0.88 -14.19
N ALA A 256 29.47 1.07 -15.45
CA ALA A 256 30.89 1.17 -15.81
C ALA A 256 31.59 2.39 -15.16
N PRO A 257 31.03 3.61 -15.19
CA PRO A 257 31.64 4.76 -14.51
C PRO A 257 31.76 4.57 -12.98
N ALA A 258 30.74 3.98 -12.35
CA ALA A 258 30.74 3.72 -10.91
C ALA A 258 31.83 2.72 -10.50
N LEU A 259 31.98 1.62 -11.26
CA LEU A 259 33.03 0.62 -11.04
C LEU A 259 34.42 1.23 -11.19
N ALA A 260 34.65 1.97 -12.29
CA ALA A 260 35.92 2.65 -12.53
C ALA A 260 36.26 3.66 -11.43
N ALA A 261 35.27 4.40 -10.93
CA ALA A 261 35.45 5.33 -9.82
C ALA A 261 35.82 4.60 -8.51
N LEU A 262 35.15 3.48 -8.18
CA LEU A 262 35.41 2.70 -6.98
C LEU A 262 36.81 2.06 -6.97
N ASP A 263 37.31 1.63 -8.12
CA ASP A 263 38.68 1.10 -8.25
C ASP A 263 39.74 2.16 -7.92
N LEU A 264 39.47 3.42 -8.27
CA LEU A 264 40.36 4.56 -8.00
C LEU A 264 40.21 5.13 -6.58
N ALA A 265 39.18 4.74 -5.83
CA ALA A 265 38.87 5.25 -4.48
C ALA A 265 39.65 4.51 -3.38
N VAL A 266 40.95 4.77 -3.29
CA VAL A 266 41.87 4.10 -2.34
C VAL A 266 41.76 4.56 -0.88
N SER A 267 41.07 5.67 -0.62
CA SER A 267 40.91 6.27 0.72
C SER A 267 39.78 5.65 1.56
N LEU A 268 38.92 4.84 0.95
CA LEU A 268 37.79 4.21 1.64
C LEU A 268 38.28 3.12 2.60
N ASN A 269 37.80 3.14 3.84
CA ASN A 269 38.03 2.03 4.77
C ASN A 269 37.18 0.79 4.38
N ALA A 270 37.44 -0.35 5.02
CA ALA A 270 36.76 -1.61 4.70
C ALA A 270 35.22 -1.51 4.75
N ARG A 271 34.66 -0.86 5.77
CA ARG A 271 33.21 -0.68 5.91
C ARG A 271 32.63 0.20 4.80
N GLN A 272 33.32 1.31 4.49
CA GLN A 272 32.93 2.22 3.41
C GLN A 272 33.04 1.55 2.04
N ARG A 273 34.04 0.70 1.83
CA ARG A 273 34.21 -0.08 0.60
C ARG A 273 33.11 -1.13 0.44
N ALA A 274 32.72 -1.81 1.53
CA ALA A 274 31.59 -2.73 1.51
C ALA A 274 30.27 -2.02 1.19
N LEU A 275 30.04 -0.82 1.78
CA LEU A 275 28.88 0.02 1.46
C LEU A 275 28.89 0.48 -0.01
N ALA A 276 30.03 0.92 -0.53
CA ALA A 276 30.18 1.29 -1.93
C ALA A 276 29.83 0.14 -2.87
N TRP A 277 30.31 -1.07 -2.57
CA TRP A 277 29.93 -2.28 -3.31
C TRP A 277 28.44 -2.59 -3.20
N ALA A 278 27.82 -2.42 -2.02
CA ALA A 278 26.38 -2.65 -1.86
C ALA A 278 25.54 -1.72 -2.75
N GLN A 279 25.94 -0.44 -2.88
CA GLN A 279 25.27 0.53 -3.74
C GLN A 279 25.34 0.11 -5.23
N ILE A 280 26.51 -0.33 -5.69
CA ILE A 280 26.68 -0.82 -7.07
C ILE A 280 25.95 -2.15 -7.27
N ALA A 281 26.07 -3.09 -6.32
CA ALA A 281 25.50 -4.43 -6.41
C ALA A 281 23.96 -4.40 -6.51
N LEU A 282 23.30 -3.49 -5.78
CA LEU A 282 21.86 -3.29 -5.90
C LEU A 282 21.46 -2.89 -7.33
N GLN A 283 22.13 -1.89 -7.90
CA GLN A 283 21.84 -1.43 -9.25
C GLN A 283 22.20 -2.48 -10.32
N ALA A 284 23.31 -3.20 -10.13
CA ALA A 284 23.71 -4.32 -10.98
C ALA A 284 22.65 -5.45 -10.95
N SER A 285 22.07 -5.72 -9.78
CA SER A 285 21.01 -6.71 -9.62
C SER A 285 19.73 -6.29 -10.34
N LEU A 286 19.32 -5.03 -10.20
CA LEU A 286 18.16 -4.44 -10.89
C LEU A 286 18.32 -4.48 -12.42
N LYS A 287 19.54 -4.22 -12.92
CA LYS A 287 19.91 -4.32 -14.34
C LYS A 287 20.18 -5.75 -14.81
N LEU A 288 20.08 -6.74 -13.92
CA LEU A 288 20.29 -8.15 -14.22
C LEU A 288 21.71 -8.47 -14.75
N ALA A 289 22.71 -7.71 -14.29
CA ALA A 289 24.11 -7.92 -14.66
C ALA A 289 24.62 -9.29 -14.18
N PRO A 290 25.39 -10.02 -14.99
CA PRO A 290 25.89 -11.35 -14.61
C PRO A 290 26.83 -11.30 -13.40
N GLU A 291 27.56 -10.21 -13.17
CA GLU A 291 28.51 -10.02 -12.08
C GLU A 291 27.86 -9.59 -10.75
N ALA A 292 26.53 -9.41 -10.71
CA ALA A 292 25.84 -8.84 -9.55
C ALA A 292 26.11 -9.62 -8.25
N ALA A 293 26.20 -10.95 -8.33
CA ALA A 293 26.51 -11.79 -7.18
C ALA A 293 27.95 -11.60 -6.66
N ASP A 294 28.93 -11.40 -7.56
CA ASP A 294 30.30 -11.06 -7.17
C ASP A 294 30.35 -9.70 -6.46
N TYR A 295 29.60 -8.72 -6.95
CA TYR A 295 29.51 -7.41 -6.28
C TYR A 295 28.89 -7.54 -4.89
N TRP A 296 27.91 -8.42 -4.70
CA TRP A 296 27.38 -8.73 -3.37
C TRP A 296 28.38 -9.44 -2.45
N ARG A 297 29.27 -10.29 -2.99
CA ARG A 297 30.37 -10.89 -2.21
C ARG A 297 31.36 -9.80 -1.77
N ASN A 298 31.66 -8.83 -2.62
CA ASN A 298 32.50 -7.68 -2.29
C ASN A 298 31.85 -6.71 -1.28
N ALA A 299 30.51 -6.73 -1.18
CA ALA A 299 29.73 -5.97 -0.23
C ALA A 299 29.56 -6.66 1.15
N ALA A 300 30.28 -7.76 1.41
CA ALA A 300 30.16 -8.52 2.64
C ALA A 300 30.33 -7.64 3.89
N GLY A 301 29.39 -7.77 4.84
CA GLY A 301 29.38 -6.99 6.08
C GLY A 301 28.82 -5.56 5.95
N ALA A 302 28.40 -5.12 4.77
CA ALA A 302 27.66 -3.87 4.62
C ALA A 302 26.28 -3.98 5.29
N PRO A 303 25.84 -2.96 6.06
CA PRO A 303 24.44 -2.89 6.47
C PRO A 303 23.57 -2.64 5.24
N LEU A 304 22.56 -3.49 5.04
CA LEU A 304 21.72 -3.48 3.84
C LEU A 304 20.31 -2.99 4.16
N SER A 305 19.68 -2.35 3.18
CA SER A 305 18.24 -2.13 3.18
C SER A 305 17.49 -3.45 2.99
N ASN A 306 16.19 -3.46 3.31
CA ASN A 306 15.34 -4.62 3.02
C ASN A 306 15.35 -4.95 1.52
N GLU A 307 15.36 -3.94 0.65
CA GLU A 307 15.43 -4.16 -0.79
C GLU A 307 16.76 -4.78 -1.23
N ALA A 308 17.88 -4.28 -0.71
CA ALA A 308 19.22 -4.81 -0.98
C ALA A 308 19.34 -6.28 -0.53
N HIS A 309 18.82 -6.63 0.64
CA HIS A 309 18.75 -8.03 1.09
C HIS A 309 18.02 -8.92 0.08
N GLN A 310 16.87 -8.48 -0.41
CA GLN A 310 16.08 -9.27 -1.36
C GLN A 310 16.78 -9.41 -2.72
N TRP A 311 17.39 -8.34 -3.22
CA TRP A 311 18.12 -8.37 -4.50
C TRP A 311 19.41 -9.16 -4.43
N LYS A 312 20.09 -9.19 -3.27
CA LYS A 312 21.21 -10.10 -3.01
C LYS A 312 20.81 -11.56 -3.21
N VAL A 313 19.66 -11.97 -2.66
CA VAL A 313 19.14 -13.33 -2.86
C VAL A 313 18.76 -13.57 -4.33
N ARG A 314 18.07 -12.62 -4.98
CA ARG A 314 17.67 -12.76 -6.39
C ARG A 314 18.87 -12.88 -7.34
N ALA A 315 19.94 -12.12 -7.09
CA ALA A 315 21.18 -12.22 -7.85
C ALA A 315 21.83 -13.61 -7.68
N ALA A 316 21.92 -14.10 -6.45
CA ALA A 316 22.46 -15.42 -6.15
C ALA A 316 21.63 -16.57 -6.77
N LEU A 317 20.29 -16.47 -6.73
CA LEU A 317 19.38 -17.42 -7.36
C LEU A 317 19.59 -17.51 -8.87
N ARG A 318 19.81 -16.37 -9.53
CA ARG A 318 20.04 -16.29 -10.98
C ARG A 318 21.37 -16.94 -11.38
N GLU A 319 22.39 -16.85 -10.54
CA GLU A 319 23.69 -17.51 -10.74
C GLU A 319 23.65 -19.00 -10.36
N GLY A 320 22.67 -19.43 -9.56
CA GLY A 320 22.60 -20.78 -9.00
C GLY A 320 23.54 -21.00 -7.81
N ASP A 321 24.01 -19.93 -7.15
CA ASP A 321 24.84 -20.02 -5.95
C ASP A 321 23.98 -20.23 -4.70
N TRP A 322 23.66 -21.50 -4.42
CA TRP A 322 22.86 -21.89 -3.25
C TRP A 322 23.48 -21.49 -1.91
N LYS A 323 24.82 -21.41 -1.79
CA LYS A 323 25.48 -20.99 -0.54
C LYS A 323 25.27 -19.51 -0.29
N LEU A 324 25.36 -18.69 -1.34
CA LEU A 324 25.05 -17.26 -1.24
C LEU A 324 23.56 -17.03 -1.00
N VAL A 325 22.66 -17.82 -1.61
CA VAL A 325 21.22 -17.76 -1.32
C VAL A 325 20.96 -18.01 0.17
N ARG A 326 21.49 -19.11 0.73
CA ARG A 326 21.29 -19.46 2.14
C ARG A 326 21.80 -18.36 3.06
N SER A 327 23.07 -17.98 2.92
CA SER A 327 23.68 -16.96 3.78
C SER A 327 22.98 -15.60 3.66
N ALA A 328 22.58 -15.19 2.46
CA ALA A 328 21.87 -13.93 2.26
C ALA A 328 20.47 -13.90 2.91
N VAL A 329 19.73 -15.02 2.90
CA VAL A 329 18.44 -15.13 3.62
C VAL A 329 18.67 -15.19 5.14
N GLU A 330 19.70 -15.90 5.61
CA GLU A 330 20.09 -15.98 7.03
C GLU A 330 20.58 -14.62 7.59
N GLU A 331 21.00 -13.69 6.74
CA GLU A 331 21.36 -12.31 7.12
C GLU A 331 20.15 -11.36 7.17
N MET A 332 19.00 -11.73 6.60
CA MET A 332 17.82 -10.86 6.56
C MET A 332 17.29 -10.54 7.96
N PRO A 333 16.77 -9.31 8.19
CA PRO A 333 15.97 -8.99 9.36
C PRO A 333 14.80 -9.98 9.49
N GLN A 334 14.43 -10.33 10.73
CA GLN A 334 13.42 -11.36 11.01
C GLN A 334 12.08 -11.15 10.28
N PRO A 335 11.50 -9.93 10.19
CA PRO A 335 10.25 -9.73 9.45
C PRO A 335 10.38 -10.10 7.97
N LEU A 336 11.52 -9.78 7.35
CA LEU A 336 11.78 -10.11 5.95
C LEU A 336 12.04 -11.61 5.81
N ARG A 337 12.88 -12.22 6.67
CA ARG A 337 13.19 -13.66 6.62
C ARG A 337 11.94 -14.55 6.74
N ASN A 338 10.94 -14.10 7.49
CA ASN A 338 9.69 -14.82 7.70
C ASN A 338 8.71 -14.70 6.52
N ASP A 339 9.01 -13.90 5.50
CA ASP A 339 8.21 -13.86 4.27
C ASP A 339 8.25 -15.25 3.58
N PRO A 340 7.10 -15.80 3.15
CA PRO A 340 7.04 -17.13 2.54
C PRO A 340 7.99 -17.33 1.36
N ALA A 341 8.30 -16.27 0.59
CA ALA A 341 9.25 -16.33 -0.50
C ALA A 341 10.65 -16.72 0.00
N TRP A 342 11.12 -16.07 1.06
CA TRP A 342 12.47 -16.29 1.58
C TRP A 342 12.55 -17.57 2.41
N VAL A 343 11.47 -17.95 3.10
CA VAL A 343 11.36 -19.28 3.74
C VAL A 343 11.49 -20.40 2.70
N TYR A 344 10.76 -20.30 1.58
CA TYR A 344 10.84 -21.26 0.49
C TYR A 344 12.26 -21.34 -0.11
N TRP A 345 12.85 -20.20 -0.46
CA TRP A 345 14.18 -20.18 -1.08
C TRP A 345 15.29 -20.64 -0.12
N LEU A 346 15.15 -20.39 1.19
CA LEU A 346 16.04 -20.96 2.19
C LEU A 346 15.92 -22.49 2.25
N GLY A 347 14.68 -23.02 2.23
CA GLY A 347 14.44 -24.47 2.14
C GLY A 347 15.08 -25.09 0.90
N ARG A 348 14.94 -24.43 -0.26
CA ARG A 348 15.57 -24.85 -1.52
C ARG A 348 17.10 -24.86 -1.44
N ALA A 349 17.70 -23.83 -0.85
CA ALA A 349 19.15 -23.76 -0.67
C ALA A 349 19.67 -24.84 0.28
N LEU A 350 18.97 -25.09 1.39
CA LEU A 350 19.31 -26.18 2.32
C LEU A 350 19.21 -27.55 1.66
N ASN A 351 18.17 -27.79 0.85
CA ASN A 351 18.02 -29.03 0.10
C ASN A 351 19.17 -29.23 -0.90
N ALA A 352 19.56 -28.18 -1.62
CA ALA A 352 20.70 -28.20 -2.54
C ALA A 352 22.05 -28.46 -1.84
N GLU A 353 22.18 -28.10 -0.55
CA GLU A 353 23.34 -28.40 0.30
C GLU A 353 23.23 -29.77 1.02
N GLY A 354 22.20 -30.57 0.74
CA GLY A 354 21.99 -31.90 1.34
C GLY A 354 21.37 -31.89 2.73
N ARG A 355 20.90 -30.73 3.23
CA ARG A 355 20.23 -30.55 4.53
C ARG A 355 18.71 -30.74 4.41
N GLN A 356 18.31 -31.95 4.02
CA GLN A 356 16.91 -32.26 3.69
C GLN A 356 15.95 -32.07 4.86
N GLU A 357 16.32 -32.50 6.07
CA GLU A 357 15.47 -32.39 7.26
C GLU A 357 15.14 -30.93 7.59
N ASP A 358 16.14 -30.04 7.52
CA ASP A 358 15.95 -28.61 7.76
C ASP A 358 15.07 -27.98 6.67
N ALA A 359 15.24 -28.38 5.41
CA ALA A 359 14.40 -27.92 4.31
C ALA A 359 12.93 -28.32 4.49
N LEU A 360 12.67 -29.57 4.92
CA LEU A 360 11.32 -30.06 5.19
C LEU A 360 10.62 -29.27 6.29
N VAL A 361 11.34 -28.84 7.34
CA VAL A 361 10.78 -27.98 8.39
C VAL A 361 10.31 -26.65 7.80
N LEU A 362 11.13 -26.01 6.96
CA LEU A 362 10.78 -24.74 6.33
C LEU A 362 9.58 -24.88 5.38
N PHE A 363 9.56 -25.90 4.52
CA PHE A 363 8.43 -26.12 3.62
C PHE A 363 7.13 -26.38 4.37
N ASN A 364 7.15 -27.22 5.42
CA ASN A 364 5.96 -27.47 6.23
C ASN A 364 5.42 -26.20 6.91
N SER A 365 6.30 -25.24 7.27
CA SER A 365 5.89 -24.01 7.96
C SER A 365 5.06 -23.04 7.10
N ILE A 366 5.07 -23.20 5.78
CA ILE A 366 4.33 -22.34 4.83
C ILE A 366 3.37 -23.11 3.92
N ALA A 367 3.33 -24.45 4.01
CA ALA A 367 2.57 -25.32 3.12
C ALA A 367 1.04 -25.19 3.25
N ASP A 368 0.54 -24.64 4.34
CA ASP A 368 -0.89 -24.36 4.55
C ASP A 368 -1.35 -23.03 3.94
N GLN A 369 -0.40 -22.21 3.46
CA GLN A 369 -0.69 -20.89 2.91
C GLN A 369 -1.09 -20.98 1.44
N ALA A 370 -2.27 -20.46 1.09
CA ALA A 370 -2.78 -20.44 -0.28
C ALA A 370 -2.15 -19.32 -1.14
N ASN A 371 -0.83 -19.15 -1.06
CA ASN A 371 -0.04 -18.24 -1.91
C ASN A 371 0.94 -19.05 -2.79
N PHE A 372 1.62 -18.37 -3.72
CA PHE A 372 2.53 -19.01 -4.68
C PHE A 372 3.59 -19.89 -4.01
N TYR A 373 4.28 -19.38 -2.98
CA TYR A 373 5.37 -20.10 -2.33
C TYR A 373 4.89 -21.19 -1.37
N GLY A 374 3.70 -21.05 -0.76
CA GLY A 374 3.07 -22.13 0.00
C GLY A 374 2.66 -23.30 -0.90
N GLN A 375 2.16 -23.02 -2.10
CA GLN A 375 1.86 -24.04 -3.12
C GLN A 375 3.13 -24.76 -3.60
N LEU A 376 4.22 -24.03 -3.89
CA LEU A 376 5.50 -24.65 -4.24
C LEU A 376 6.06 -25.49 -3.08
N ALA A 377 5.92 -25.02 -1.84
CA ALA A 377 6.32 -25.80 -0.67
C ALA A 377 5.52 -27.10 -0.51
N LEU A 378 4.23 -27.11 -0.85
CA LEU A 378 3.43 -28.36 -0.91
C LEU A 378 4.00 -29.34 -1.94
N GLU A 379 4.38 -28.85 -3.12
CA GLU A 379 4.98 -29.69 -4.17
C GLU A 379 6.33 -30.27 -3.73
N GLU A 380 7.19 -29.48 -3.08
CA GLU A 380 8.47 -29.96 -2.52
C GLU A 380 8.26 -31.03 -1.42
N LEU A 381 7.10 -31.00 -0.73
CA LEU A 381 6.70 -32.04 0.22
C LEU A 381 6.06 -33.28 -0.44
N GLY A 382 6.01 -33.33 -1.78
CA GLY A 382 5.37 -34.41 -2.54
C GLY A 382 3.84 -34.42 -2.43
N LYS A 383 3.22 -33.32 -1.96
CA LYS A 383 1.77 -33.18 -1.83
C LYS A 383 1.21 -32.53 -3.08
N LYS A 384 -0.04 -32.89 -3.42
CA LYS A 384 -0.77 -32.26 -4.53
C LYS A 384 -1.43 -30.98 -4.04
N ILE A 385 -1.37 -29.93 -4.85
CA ILE A 385 -2.20 -28.73 -4.66
C ILE A 385 -3.66 -29.16 -4.81
N THR A 386 -4.44 -28.93 -3.76
CA THR A 386 -5.87 -29.27 -3.72
C THR A 386 -6.68 -28.11 -3.18
N ILE A 387 -7.95 -28.06 -3.55
CA ILE A 387 -8.89 -27.11 -2.95
C ILE A 387 -9.24 -27.66 -1.56
N PRO A 388 -9.09 -26.88 -0.47
CA PRO A 388 -9.46 -27.31 0.86
C PRO A 388 -10.97 -27.57 0.95
N ALA A 389 -11.39 -28.34 1.96
CA ALA A 389 -12.79 -28.57 2.22
C ALA A 389 -13.53 -27.23 2.38
N ARG A 390 -14.63 -27.08 1.64
CA ARG A 390 -15.44 -25.86 1.67
C ARG A 390 -16.14 -25.74 3.02
N ALA A 391 -16.07 -24.57 3.64
CA ALA A 391 -16.89 -24.22 4.79
C ALA A 391 -18.39 -24.35 4.46
N LEU A 392 -19.21 -24.54 5.49
CA LEU A 392 -20.66 -24.50 5.30
C LEU A 392 -21.06 -23.12 4.77
N PRO A 393 -21.95 -23.01 3.77
CA PRO A 393 -22.44 -21.71 3.32
C PRO A 393 -22.97 -20.86 4.47
N ALA A 394 -22.79 -19.54 4.40
CA ALA A 394 -23.40 -18.64 5.37
C ALA A 394 -24.93 -18.69 5.27
N THR A 395 -25.62 -18.80 6.40
CA THR A 395 -27.09 -18.83 6.42
C THR A 395 -27.66 -17.42 6.28
N PRO A 396 -28.94 -17.26 5.86
CA PRO A 396 -29.58 -15.96 5.85
C PRO A 396 -29.53 -15.23 7.19
N GLU A 397 -29.63 -15.96 8.31
CA GLU A 397 -29.56 -15.43 9.67
C GLU A 397 -28.17 -14.90 10.02
N GLU A 398 -27.11 -15.51 9.48
CA GLU A 398 -25.73 -15.03 9.66
C GLU A 398 -25.43 -13.79 8.79
N ILE A 399 -26.11 -13.66 7.65
CA ILE A 399 -25.95 -12.55 6.70
C ILE A 399 -26.75 -11.32 7.14
N ALA A 400 -27.93 -11.50 7.73
CA ALA A 400 -28.81 -10.40 8.12
C ALA A 400 -28.12 -9.31 8.97
N PRO A 401 -27.28 -9.63 9.99
CA PRO A 401 -26.53 -8.62 10.74
C PRO A 401 -25.54 -7.80 9.89
N MET A 402 -25.04 -8.36 8.77
CA MET A 402 -24.14 -7.63 7.86
C MET A 402 -24.92 -6.55 7.09
N ALA A 403 -26.16 -6.85 6.69
CA ALA A 403 -27.04 -5.89 6.03
C ALA A 403 -27.53 -4.79 7.00
N GLU A 404 -27.54 -5.06 8.30
CA GLU A 404 -27.88 -4.09 9.37
C GLU A 404 -26.69 -3.27 9.85
N ASN A 405 -25.46 -3.66 9.50
CA ASN A 405 -24.26 -2.95 9.90
C ASN A 405 -24.13 -1.60 9.17
N GLU A 406 -24.14 -0.52 9.94
CA GLU A 406 -24.04 0.85 9.42
C GLU A 406 -22.71 1.15 8.70
N GLY A 407 -21.59 0.55 9.12
CA GLY A 407 -20.30 0.68 8.44
C GLY A 407 -20.29 0.04 7.06
N PHE A 408 -20.89 -1.14 6.92
CA PHE A 408 -21.07 -1.74 5.59
C PHE A 408 -22.03 -0.94 4.71
N ARG A 409 -23.12 -0.40 5.26
CA ARG A 409 -24.02 0.50 4.51
C ARG A 409 -23.28 1.75 4.01
N ARG A 410 -22.46 2.38 4.86
CA ARG A 410 -21.59 3.50 4.46
C ARG A 410 -20.62 3.08 3.35
N ALA A 411 -19.97 1.92 3.50
CA ALA A 411 -19.07 1.39 2.48
C ALA A 411 -19.76 1.19 1.12
N LEU A 412 -20.96 0.59 1.09
CA LEU A 412 -21.74 0.42 -0.14
C LEU A 412 -22.14 1.76 -0.75
N LYS A 413 -22.51 2.76 0.07
CA LYS A 413 -22.78 4.11 -0.43
C LYS A 413 -21.54 4.75 -1.05
N PHE A 414 -20.36 4.57 -0.46
CA PHE A 414 -19.11 5.02 -1.06
C PHE A 414 -18.78 4.32 -2.37
N PHE A 415 -18.98 3.01 -2.47
CA PHE A 415 -18.79 2.30 -3.74
C PHE A 415 -19.74 2.78 -4.84
N ALA A 416 -20.98 3.14 -4.48
CA ALA A 416 -21.93 3.74 -5.42
C ALA A 416 -21.51 5.13 -5.91
N LEU A 417 -20.67 5.84 -5.15
CA LEU A 417 -20.07 7.14 -5.50
C LEU A 417 -18.69 7.02 -6.16
N ASP A 418 -18.22 5.79 -6.42
CA ASP A 418 -16.85 5.48 -6.85
C ASP A 418 -15.74 5.96 -5.88
N LEU A 419 -16.10 6.17 -4.61
CA LEU A 419 -15.17 6.54 -3.53
C LEU A 419 -14.61 5.30 -2.85
N ARG A 420 -13.83 4.53 -3.61
CA ARG A 420 -13.36 3.21 -3.14
C ARG A 420 -12.44 3.27 -1.93
N PHE A 421 -11.61 4.31 -1.76
CA PHE A 421 -10.73 4.42 -0.58
C PHE A 421 -11.54 4.55 0.72
N GLU A 422 -12.53 5.44 0.73
CA GLU A 422 -13.46 5.62 1.84
C GLU A 422 -14.29 4.35 2.08
N GLY A 423 -14.78 3.73 1.00
CA GLY A 423 -15.52 2.47 1.09
C GLY A 423 -14.69 1.31 1.66
N TYR A 424 -13.42 1.19 1.25
CA TYR A 424 -12.51 0.18 1.80
C TYR A 424 -12.20 0.43 3.27
N ARG A 425 -12.06 1.70 3.68
CA ARG A 425 -11.82 2.06 5.08
C ARG A 425 -12.99 1.64 5.96
N GLU A 426 -14.21 2.02 5.61
CA GLU A 426 -15.42 1.64 6.35
C GLU A 426 -15.62 0.11 6.36
N TRP A 427 -15.47 -0.55 5.21
CA TRP A 427 -15.59 -2.00 5.13
C TRP A 427 -14.58 -2.71 6.04
N ASN A 428 -13.30 -2.36 5.92
CA ASN A 428 -12.23 -3.00 6.66
C ASN A 428 -12.31 -2.72 8.17
N TRP A 429 -12.86 -1.57 8.57
CA TRP A 429 -13.06 -1.23 9.98
C TRP A 429 -13.98 -2.22 10.67
N GLU A 430 -15.12 -2.52 10.05
CA GLU A 430 -16.11 -3.47 10.59
C GLU A 430 -15.53 -4.89 10.71
N LEU A 431 -14.72 -5.31 9.74
CA LEU A 431 -14.06 -6.62 9.77
C LEU A 431 -13.16 -6.83 10.99
N ARG A 432 -12.55 -5.78 11.57
CA ARG A 432 -11.58 -5.95 12.67
C ARG A 432 -12.13 -6.68 13.90
N LYS A 433 -13.43 -6.60 14.14
CA LYS A 433 -14.11 -7.15 15.31
C LYS A 433 -14.86 -8.46 15.00
N MET A 434 -14.70 -8.99 13.80
CA MET A 434 -15.44 -10.15 13.31
C MET A 434 -14.64 -11.45 13.45
N THR A 435 -15.35 -12.54 13.69
CA THR A 435 -14.79 -13.90 13.62
C THR A 435 -14.66 -14.36 12.16
N GLU A 436 -13.93 -15.45 11.90
CA GLU A 436 -13.86 -16.00 10.54
C GLU A 436 -15.24 -16.41 9.99
N ARG A 437 -16.14 -16.90 10.84
CA ARG A 437 -17.51 -17.22 10.44
C ARG A 437 -18.27 -15.98 9.98
N GLN A 438 -18.11 -14.87 10.71
CA GLN A 438 -18.67 -13.58 10.33
C GLN A 438 -18.01 -13.00 9.08
N HIS A 439 -16.70 -13.24 8.85
CA HIS A 439 -16.06 -12.91 7.57
C HIS A 439 -16.68 -13.66 6.40
N LEU A 440 -16.98 -14.96 6.54
CA LEU A 440 -17.65 -15.73 5.50
C LEU A 440 -19.03 -15.14 5.16
N ALA A 441 -19.80 -14.75 6.18
CA ALA A 441 -21.10 -14.09 6.02
C ALA A 441 -20.97 -12.68 5.40
N ALA A 442 -20.01 -11.87 5.83
CA ALA A 442 -19.72 -10.56 5.26
C ALA A 442 -19.26 -10.65 3.80
N ALA A 443 -18.47 -11.67 3.45
CA ALA A 443 -18.06 -11.93 2.07
C ALA A 443 -19.27 -12.31 1.21
N GLU A 444 -20.18 -13.15 1.71
CA GLU A 444 -21.42 -13.47 1.02
C GLU A 444 -22.35 -12.25 0.88
N PHE A 445 -22.42 -11.40 1.90
CA PHE A 445 -23.13 -10.12 1.83
C PHE A 445 -22.55 -9.20 0.74
N ALA A 446 -21.22 -9.13 0.63
CA ALA A 446 -20.54 -8.38 -0.44
C ALA A 446 -20.91 -8.92 -1.83
N ARG A 447 -20.98 -10.24 -1.98
CA ARG A 447 -21.42 -10.90 -3.21
C ARG A 447 -22.85 -10.53 -3.57
N GLN A 448 -23.77 -10.59 -2.60
CA GLN A 448 -25.19 -10.21 -2.78
C GLN A 448 -25.34 -8.72 -3.13
N SER A 449 -24.39 -7.89 -2.66
CA SER A 449 -24.33 -6.46 -2.95
C SER A 449 -23.54 -6.11 -4.22
N ASN A 450 -23.12 -7.11 -5.00
CA ASN A 450 -22.32 -6.95 -6.22
C ASN A 450 -20.97 -6.22 -6.03
N VAL A 451 -20.32 -6.43 -4.88
CA VAL A 451 -18.99 -5.88 -4.56
C VAL A 451 -17.99 -7.02 -4.43
N LEU A 452 -17.67 -7.66 -5.56
CA LEU A 452 -16.87 -8.89 -5.60
C LEU A 452 -15.46 -8.72 -5.04
N ASP A 453 -14.86 -7.54 -5.19
CA ASP A 453 -13.54 -7.28 -4.61
C ASP A 453 -13.56 -7.32 -3.07
N ARG A 454 -14.67 -6.89 -2.45
CA ARG A 454 -14.87 -7.01 -1.01
C ARG A 454 -15.17 -8.45 -0.59
N MET A 455 -15.91 -9.22 -1.40
CA MET A 455 -16.07 -10.65 -1.16
C MET A 455 -14.71 -11.36 -1.11
N VAL A 456 -13.89 -11.16 -2.15
CA VAL A 456 -12.55 -11.76 -2.24
C VAL A 456 -11.67 -11.29 -1.08
N ASN A 457 -11.58 -9.97 -0.84
CA ASN A 457 -10.76 -9.43 0.25
C ASN A 457 -11.16 -9.96 1.62
N THR A 458 -12.46 -10.11 1.87
CA THR A 458 -12.97 -10.57 3.17
C THR A 458 -12.74 -12.07 3.35
N SER A 459 -12.99 -12.87 2.31
CA SER A 459 -12.80 -14.32 2.34
C SER A 459 -11.32 -14.72 2.41
N ASP A 460 -10.42 -13.92 1.82
CA ASP A 460 -8.96 -14.14 1.90
C ASP A 460 -8.40 -13.98 3.33
N ARG A 461 -9.17 -13.39 4.27
CA ARG A 461 -8.76 -13.23 5.68
C ARG A 461 -8.97 -14.49 6.53
N THR A 462 -9.78 -15.44 6.09
CA THR A 462 -10.05 -16.65 6.86
C THR A 462 -8.91 -17.66 6.73
N ARG A 463 -8.76 -18.57 7.68
CA ARG A 463 -7.80 -19.69 7.60
C ARG A 463 -8.50 -21.04 7.76
N ILE A 464 -9.56 -21.08 8.56
CA ILE A 464 -10.35 -22.27 8.88
C ILE A 464 -11.66 -22.25 8.08
N GLU A 465 -12.40 -21.14 8.11
CA GLU A 465 -13.67 -20.99 7.38
C GLU A 465 -13.42 -20.61 5.91
N VAL A 466 -12.94 -21.59 5.14
CA VAL A 466 -12.45 -21.36 3.77
C VAL A 466 -13.53 -21.69 2.72
N ASP A 467 -13.82 -20.74 1.84
CA ASP A 467 -14.65 -20.96 0.64
C ASP A 467 -13.93 -20.45 -0.62
N PHE A 468 -13.40 -21.37 -1.43
CA PHE A 468 -12.70 -21.01 -2.67
C PHE A 468 -13.62 -20.40 -3.72
N THR A 469 -14.93 -20.62 -3.65
CA THR A 469 -15.88 -19.96 -4.57
C THR A 469 -16.02 -18.45 -4.28
N GLN A 470 -15.72 -18.02 -3.04
CA GLN A 470 -15.63 -16.60 -2.67
C GLN A 470 -14.24 -16.02 -2.94
N ARG A 471 -13.16 -16.79 -2.69
CA ARG A 471 -11.78 -16.32 -2.91
C ARG A 471 -11.40 -16.22 -4.38
N PHE A 472 -11.90 -17.14 -5.19
CA PHE A 472 -11.60 -17.25 -6.62
C PHE A 472 -12.92 -17.36 -7.42
N PRO A 473 -13.77 -16.33 -7.38
CA PRO A 473 -15.03 -16.35 -8.12
C PRO A 473 -14.75 -16.30 -9.62
N SER A 474 -15.67 -16.87 -10.40
CA SER A 474 -15.62 -16.89 -11.87
C SER A 474 -16.87 -16.24 -12.47
N PRO A 475 -17.07 -14.91 -12.30
CA PRO A 475 -18.21 -14.21 -12.87
C PRO A 475 -18.11 -14.19 -14.41
N HIS A 476 -19.25 -14.11 -15.09
CA HIS A 476 -19.34 -14.06 -16.55
C HIS A 476 -18.76 -15.29 -17.28
N ASP A 477 -18.85 -16.48 -16.68
CA ASP A 477 -18.29 -17.70 -17.28
C ASP A 477 -18.89 -18.04 -18.65
N ASP A 478 -20.15 -17.66 -18.86
CA ASP A 478 -20.88 -17.73 -20.11
C ASP A 478 -20.24 -16.90 -21.23
N LEU A 479 -19.63 -15.76 -20.89
CA LEU A 479 -18.88 -14.91 -21.82
C LEU A 479 -17.41 -15.32 -21.92
N MET A 480 -16.80 -15.70 -20.80
CA MET A 480 -15.38 -16.03 -20.72
C MET A 480 -15.05 -17.30 -21.50
N GLN A 481 -15.84 -18.35 -21.35
CA GLN A 481 -15.56 -19.64 -22.00
C GLN A 481 -15.46 -19.55 -23.53
N PRO A 482 -16.41 -18.97 -24.28
CA PRO A 482 -16.26 -18.85 -25.73
C PRO A 482 -15.09 -17.93 -26.12
N ALA A 483 -14.84 -16.86 -25.37
CA ALA A 483 -13.74 -15.93 -25.64
C ALA A 483 -12.36 -16.59 -25.48
N THR A 484 -12.13 -17.32 -24.39
CA THR A 484 -10.85 -17.99 -24.15
C THR A 484 -10.63 -19.16 -25.12
N GLN A 485 -11.69 -19.92 -25.43
CA GLN A 485 -11.63 -21.01 -26.40
C GLN A 485 -11.27 -20.50 -27.80
N ALA A 486 -11.89 -19.41 -28.27
CA ALA A 486 -11.61 -18.83 -29.57
C ALA A 486 -10.15 -18.35 -29.71
N LEU A 487 -9.52 -17.93 -28.61
CA LEU A 487 -8.14 -17.46 -28.56
C LEU A 487 -7.11 -18.55 -28.18
N GLY A 488 -7.56 -19.77 -27.89
CA GLY A 488 -6.69 -20.86 -27.44
C GLY A 488 -6.03 -20.61 -26.08
N LEU A 489 -6.64 -19.80 -25.22
CA LEU A 489 -6.13 -19.44 -23.91
C LEU A 489 -6.70 -20.36 -22.82
N ASP A 490 -5.88 -20.69 -21.82
CA ASP A 490 -6.35 -21.39 -20.62
C ASP A 490 -7.28 -20.48 -19.79
N LYS A 491 -8.51 -20.95 -19.55
CA LYS A 491 -9.54 -20.17 -18.84
C LYS A 491 -9.13 -19.85 -17.40
N ALA A 492 -8.50 -20.79 -16.70
CA ALA A 492 -8.06 -20.57 -15.32
C ALA A 492 -6.93 -19.54 -15.25
N TRP A 493 -6.02 -19.54 -16.23
CA TRP A 493 -4.99 -18.52 -16.34
C TRP A 493 -5.58 -17.12 -16.54
N VAL A 494 -6.55 -16.97 -17.45
CA VAL A 494 -7.22 -15.68 -17.70
C VAL A 494 -7.98 -15.18 -16.47
N TYR A 495 -8.72 -16.04 -15.78
CA TYR A 495 -9.37 -15.66 -14.51
C TYR A 495 -8.36 -15.27 -13.42
N GLY A 496 -7.23 -15.98 -13.34
CA GLY A 496 -6.14 -15.63 -12.42
C GLY A 496 -5.62 -14.21 -12.66
N LEU A 497 -5.45 -13.84 -13.94
CA LEU A 497 -5.04 -12.49 -14.34
C LEU A 497 -6.11 -11.44 -14.00
N ILE A 498 -7.37 -11.66 -14.38
CA ILE A 498 -8.47 -10.72 -14.07
C ILE A 498 -8.62 -10.50 -12.56
N ARG A 499 -8.56 -11.59 -11.78
CA ARG A 499 -8.57 -11.51 -10.32
C ARG A 499 -7.43 -10.63 -9.84
N GLN A 500 -6.21 -10.81 -10.37
CA GLN A 500 -5.04 -10.05 -9.96
C GLN A 500 -5.15 -8.55 -10.30
N GLU A 501 -5.63 -8.22 -11.51
CA GLU A 501 -5.70 -6.84 -12.02
C GLU A 501 -6.81 -6.02 -11.37
N SER A 502 -8.05 -6.52 -11.35
CA SER A 502 -9.20 -5.72 -10.91
C SER A 502 -9.96 -6.29 -9.72
N ARG A 503 -9.65 -7.54 -9.30
CA ARG A 503 -10.50 -8.31 -8.35
C ARG A 503 -11.97 -8.31 -8.79
N PHE A 504 -12.22 -8.33 -10.11
CA PHE A 504 -13.54 -8.31 -10.74
C PHE A 504 -14.33 -7.00 -10.58
N VAL A 505 -13.67 -5.90 -10.23
CA VAL A 505 -14.24 -4.56 -10.37
C VAL A 505 -14.26 -4.21 -11.86
N THR A 506 -15.42 -3.79 -12.38
CA THR A 506 -15.63 -3.48 -13.81
C THR A 506 -15.29 -2.05 -14.22
N ASN A 507 -15.01 -1.18 -13.25
CA ASN A 507 -14.60 0.21 -13.44
C ASN A 507 -13.29 0.49 -12.67
N ALA A 508 -12.41 -0.50 -12.57
CA ALA A 508 -11.12 -0.33 -11.90
C ALA A 508 -10.27 0.62 -12.72
N HIS A 509 -9.75 1.67 -12.07
CA HIS A 509 -8.81 2.60 -12.65
C HIS A 509 -7.50 2.55 -11.87
N SER A 510 -6.39 2.29 -12.57
CA SER A 510 -5.06 2.42 -11.97
C SER A 510 -4.63 3.89 -11.96
N ALA A 511 -3.68 4.22 -11.08
CA ALA A 511 -3.11 5.58 -11.00
C ALA A 511 -2.46 6.05 -12.32
N VAL A 512 -2.12 5.14 -13.23
CA VAL A 512 -1.50 5.42 -14.54
C VAL A 512 -2.46 5.25 -15.73
N GLY A 513 -3.77 5.08 -15.46
CA GLY A 513 -4.82 5.08 -16.49
C GLY A 513 -5.16 3.72 -17.11
N ALA A 514 -4.73 2.61 -16.52
CA ALA A 514 -5.27 1.30 -16.89
C ALA A 514 -6.74 1.22 -16.43
N SER A 515 -7.64 0.79 -17.32
CA SER A 515 -9.07 0.70 -17.05
C SER A 515 -9.60 -0.71 -17.31
N GLY A 516 -10.53 -1.19 -16.50
CA GLY A 516 -11.18 -2.49 -16.71
C GLY A 516 -12.31 -2.78 -15.74
#